data_AF-A0AAD7HFN9-F1
#
_entry.id   AF-A0AAD7HFN9-F1
#
_cell.length_a   1.000
_cell.length_b   1.000
_cell.length_c   1.000
_cell.angle_alpha   90.00
_cell.angle_beta   90.00
_cell.angle_gamma   90.00
#
_symmetry.space_group_name_H-M   'P 1'
#
loop_
_entity.id
_entity.type
_entity.pdbx_description
1 polymer ?
#
loop_
_entity_poly.entity_id
_entity_poly.type
_entity_poly.pdbx_seq_one_letter_code
_entity_poly.pdbx_strand_id
1 'polypeptide(L)'
;METLLPTARKLYRAYATARGRDHTLYDVGETSEWANTVPAGSVWTPAEIEDSSLDKKPKKMKATEKQPKKPRKPKKKPPPKQYGGDFVLAQEIDFIRDTMNSRKLATAVAEGDIGRLYECIKYMLFTFGGSSHTNYLGYLLETIMNLEFESSPGLKWALLRGLVWNLTGRRDHCEEGDFIVEFFNRLLEDVVQHKSAQFDDTFVRDIISRNLRHIALLKLAWRTGTGLEAKSSNHTDATEKPEVRILYKLYAEVELHRRRPHRQIDDRDTDNFAAGVKKLRDRALQAAIDKSPTATIRAVDKDVDPEDTDSDSDTSSGSGSESDEESEDDGAMNFATRGSTYMVDGELVFDERDMMIGPDGLDDEDTDFDAGYEEDDGGEYEDPGGSEDDD
;
A
#
# COMPACT_ATOMS: atom_id res chain seq x y z
N MET A 1 -35.16 7.23 -9.12
CA MET A 1 -33.84 7.75 -8.70
C MET A 1 -33.93 8.96 -7.76
N GLU A 2 -34.91 9.86 -7.89
CA GLU A 2 -35.00 11.09 -7.08
C GLU A 2 -35.04 10.89 -5.54
N THR A 3 -35.54 9.77 -5.04
CA THR A 3 -35.59 9.46 -3.59
C THR A 3 -34.33 8.80 -3.03
N LEU A 4 -33.47 8.25 -3.90
CA LEU A 4 -32.26 7.53 -3.48
C LEU A 4 -31.14 8.49 -3.08
N LEU A 5 -30.94 9.59 -3.82
CA LEU A 5 -29.86 10.54 -3.54
C LEU A 5 -30.00 11.23 -2.16
N PRO A 6 -31.19 11.71 -1.75
CA PRO A 6 -31.37 12.26 -0.40
C PRO A 6 -31.09 11.22 0.69
N THR A 7 -31.55 9.98 0.49
CA THR A 7 -31.33 8.87 1.42
C THR A 7 -29.85 8.52 1.54
N ALA A 8 -29.15 8.38 0.42
CA ALA A 8 -27.71 8.12 0.38
C ALA A 8 -26.92 9.24 1.07
N ARG A 9 -27.29 10.50 0.85
CA ARG A 9 -26.67 11.64 1.54
C ARG A 9 -26.90 11.60 3.04
N LYS A 10 -28.11 11.23 3.48
CA LYS A 10 -28.46 11.07 4.89
C LYS A 10 -27.63 9.96 5.54
N LEU A 11 -27.52 8.80 4.89
CA LEU A 11 -26.69 7.67 5.34
C LEU A 11 -25.19 8.03 5.36
N TYR A 12 -24.66 8.67 4.31
CA TYR A 12 -23.27 9.10 4.26
C TYR A 12 -22.92 10.03 5.44
N ARG A 13 -23.78 11.01 5.73
CA ARG A 13 -23.59 11.91 6.87
C ARG A 13 -23.63 11.17 8.21
N ALA A 14 -24.48 10.15 8.33
CA ALA A 14 -24.60 9.37 9.56
C ALA A 14 -23.42 8.41 9.77
N TYR A 15 -22.97 7.71 8.71
CA TYR A 15 -22.07 6.56 8.83
C TYR A 15 -20.64 6.77 8.30
N ALA A 16 -20.35 7.87 7.61
CA ALA A 16 -19.06 8.04 6.92
C ALA A 16 -18.47 9.45 7.09
N THR A 17 -18.78 10.14 8.19
CA THR A 17 -18.24 11.48 8.49
C THR A 17 -17.80 11.61 9.95
N ALA A 18 -16.82 12.49 10.21
CA ALA A 18 -16.40 12.83 11.58
C ALA A 18 -17.57 13.35 12.43
N ARG A 19 -18.51 14.10 11.83
CA ARG A 19 -19.71 14.56 12.54
C ARG A 19 -20.63 13.40 12.94
N GLY A 20 -20.75 12.38 12.09
CA GLY A 20 -21.48 11.16 12.41
C GLY A 20 -20.88 10.45 13.63
N ARG A 21 -19.55 10.31 13.64
CA ARG A 21 -18.79 9.78 14.78
C ARG A 21 -19.01 10.58 16.07
N ASP A 22 -18.90 11.90 16.00
CA ASP A 22 -19.08 12.78 17.18
C ASP A 22 -20.50 12.65 17.74
N HIS A 23 -21.52 12.60 16.87
CA HIS A 23 -22.89 12.34 17.32
C HIS A 23 -22.99 10.98 18.03
N THR A 24 -22.39 9.93 17.49
CA THR A 24 -22.38 8.63 18.16
C THR A 24 -21.77 8.66 19.56
N LEU A 25 -20.70 9.44 19.78
CA LEU A 25 -20.00 9.52 21.05
C LEU A 25 -20.71 10.38 22.10
N TYR A 26 -21.38 11.45 21.68
CA TYR A 26 -21.88 12.50 22.57
C TYR A 26 -23.40 12.65 22.59
N ASP A 27 -24.10 12.21 21.55
CA ASP A 27 -25.56 12.32 21.43
C ASP A 27 -26.26 11.07 21.98
N VAL A 28 -26.29 10.99 23.31
CA VAL A 28 -26.98 9.91 24.03
C VAL A 28 -28.52 10.06 23.91
N GLY A 29 -29.00 11.28 23.61
CA GLY A 29 -30.42 11.59 23.49
C GLY A 29 -31.06 10.97 22.24
N GLU A 30 -32.36 10.69 22.31
CA GLU A 30 -33.12 10.15 21.16
C GLU A 30 -33.73 11.25 20.27
N THR A 31 -33.52 12.52 20.60
CA THR A 31 -34.28 13.64 20.02
C THR A 31 -33.62 14.28 18.81
N SER A 32 -32.37 13.95 18.48
CA SER A 32 -31.68 14.60 17.36
C SER A 32 -32.11 14.05 15.99
N GLU A 33 -31.92 14.85 14.93
CA GLU A 33 -32.14 14.38 13.55
C GLU A 33 -31.23 13.21 13.19
N TRP A 34 -30.03 13.15 13.78
CA TRP A 34 -29.08 12.06 13.57
C TRP A 34 -29.56 10.78 14.26
N ALA A 35 -30.05 10.86 15.49
CA ALA A 35 -30.64 9.72 16.21
C ALA A 35 -31.88 9.15 15.48
N ASN A 36 -32.63 9.98 14.75
CA ASN A 36 -33.71 9.53 13.86
C ASN A 36 -33.22 8.86 12.56
N THR A 37 -31.92 8.96 12.25
CA THR A 37 -31.31 8.36 11.07
C THR A 37 -30.74 6.97 11.38
N VAL A 38 -30.09 6.84 12.53
CA VAL A 38 -29.45 5.61 12.98
C VAL A 38 -30.39 4.90 13.95
N PRO A 39 -30.91 3.71 13.61
CA PRO A 39 -31.85 3.01 14.46
C PRO A 39 -31.23 2.67 15.83
N ALA A 40 -32.02 2.81 16.89
CA ALA A 40 -31.65 2.34 18.21
C ALA A 40 -31.57 0.80 18.21
N GLY A 41 -30.51 0.27 18.81
CA GLY A 41 -30.35 -1.15 19.07
C GLY A 41 -30.90 -1.55 20.43
N SER A 42 -30.76 -2.83 20.75
CA SER A 42 -31.01 -3.40 22.06
C SER A 42 -30.08 -2.80 23.12
N VAL A 43 -30.49 -2.85 24.40
CA VAL A 43 -29.66 -2.41 25.52
C VAL A 43 -28.32 -3.14 25.48
N TRP A 44 -27.21 -2.42 25.60
CA TRP A 44 -25.90 -3.03 25.66
C TRP A 44 -25.71 -3.76 27.00
N THR A 45 -25.52 -5.07 26.91
CA THR A 45 -25.04 -5.90 28.02
C THR A 45 -23.62 -6.30 27.66
N PRO A 46 -22.60 -5.86 28.42
CA PRO A 46 -21.23 -6.32 28.21
C PRO A 46 -21.22 -7.85 28.19
N ALA A 47 -20.61 -8.44 27.15
CA ALA A 47 -20.42 -9.87 27.12
C ALA A 47 -19.63 -10.26 28.37
N GLU A 48 -20.08 -11.30 29.08
CA GLU A 48 -19.24 -11.93 30.09
C GLU A 48 -17.99 -12.39 29.36
N ILE A 49 -16.85 -11.78 29.70
CA ILE A 49 -15.57 -12.18 29.13
C ILE A 49 -15.34 -13.60 29.63
N GLU A 50 -15.61 -14.59 28.77
CA GLU A 50 -15.30 -15.97 29.10
C GLU A 50 -13.79 -16.07 29.27
N ASP A 51 -13.33 -16.17 30.52
CA ASP A 51 -11.91 -16.33 30.89
C ASP A 51 -11.22 -17.53 30.22
N SER A 52 -11.99 -18.39 29.52
CA SER A 52 -11.52 -19.60 28.84
C SER A 52 -10.50 -19.34 27.73
N SER A 53 -10.40 -18.11 27.20
CA SER A 53 -9.43 -17.76 26.16
C SER A 53 -8.09 -17.23 26.68
N LEU A 54 -7.92 -17.00 27.99
CA LEU A 54 -6.69 -16.43 28.56
C LEU A 54 -5.60 -17.45 28.92
N ASP A 55 -5.87 -18.75 28.82
CA ASP A 55 -4.98 -19.79 29.37
C ASP A 55 -3.92 -20.37 28.42
N LYS A 56 -3.88 -19.95 27.15
CA LYS A 56 -2.76 -20.32 26.27
C LYS A 56 -1.68 -19.25 26.28
N LYS A 57 -0.92 -19.18 27.38
CA LYS A 57 0.39 -18.52 27.37
C LYS A 57 1.17 -19.09 26.18
N PRO A 58 1.57 -18.27 25.18
CA PRO A 58 2.33 -18.77 24.05
C PRO A 58 3.57 -19.48 24.60
N LYS A 59 3.75 -20.75 24.23
CA LYS A 59 4.98 -21.48 24.52
C LYS A 59 6.11 -20.62 23.97
N LYS A 60 6.95 -20.09 24.86
CA LYS A 60 8.16 -19.33 24.51
C LYS A 60 8.97 -20.19 23.55
N MET A 61 8.86 -19.93 22.25
CA MET A 61 9.80 -20.46 21.28
C MET A 61 11.16 -19.87 21.66
N LYS A 62 12.18 -20.72 21.74
CA LYS A 62 13.55 -20.37 22.13
C LYS A 62 14.13 -19.42 21.06
N ALA A 63 13.87 -18.13 21.19
CA ALA A 63 14.49 -17.11 20.38
C ALA A 63 15.95 -16.93 20.81
N THR A 64 16.81 -16.85 19.82
CA THR A 64 18.26 -16.60 19.87
C THR A 64 18.58 -15.35 20.69
N GLU A 65 19.68 -15.43 21.44
CA GLU A 65 20.14 -14.52 22.49
C GLU A 65 20.49 -13.11 21.94
N LYS A 66 19.47 -12.27 21.70
CA LYS A 66 19.66 -10.83 21.46
C LYS A 66 19.91 -10.11 22.80
N GLN A 67 20.89 -9.21 22.80
CA GLN A 67 21.33 -8.47 23.99
C GLN A 67 20.18 -7.76 24.73
N PRO A 68 20.22 -7.69 26.08
CA PRO A 68 19.14 -7.14 26.89
C PRO A 68 19.00 -5.63 26.68
N LYS A 69 18.05 -5.19 25.84
CA LYS A 69 17.58 -3.81 25.80
C LYS A 69 17.04 -3.45 27.20
N LYS A 70 17.56 -2.37 27.81
CA LYS A 70 17.17 -1.89 29.15
C LYS A 70 15.63 -1.79 29.25
N PRO A 71 14.99 -2.28 30.33
CA PRO A 71 13.54 -2.25 30.46
C PRO A 71 13.05 -0.80 30.51
N ARG A 72 12.37 -0.34 29.44
CA ARG A 72 11.64 0.93 29.46
C ARG A 72 10.55 0.82 30.52
N LYS A 73 10.56 1.72 31.51
CA LYS A 73 9.53 1.79 32.55
C LYS A 73 8.14 1.87 31.88
N PRO A 74 7.16 1.03 32.24
CA PRO A 74 5.83 1.10 31.66
C PRO A 74 5.24 2.48 31.94
N LYS A 75 4.94 3.25 30.88
CA LYS A 75 4.22 4.51 31.01
C LYS A 75 2.84 4.17 31.58
N LYS A 76 2.47 4.76 32.73
CA LYS A 76 1.12 4.61 33.31
C LYS A 76 0.10 5.02 32.25
N LYS A 77 -0.77 4.10 31.82
CA LYS A 77 -1.86 4.43 30.90
C LYS A 77 -2.77 5.44 31.62
N PRO A 78 -3.16 6.55 30.97
CA PRO A 78 -4.16 7.44 31.53
C PRO A 78 -5.46 6.65 31.80
N PRO A 79 -6.28 7.06 32.78
CA PRO A 79 -7.57 6.42 33.01
C PRO A 79 -8.41 6.45 31.72
N PRO A 80 -9.15 5.37 31.41
CA PRO A 80 -9.96 5.31 30.21
C PRO A 80 -10.99 6.45 30.22
N LYS A 81 -11.12 7.15 29.10
CA LYS A 81 -12.16 8.16 28.93
C LYS A 81 -13.50 7.43 28.88
N GLN A 82 -14.37 7.70 29.84
CA GLN A 82 -15.73 7.19 29.83
C GLN A 82 -16.58 8.05 28.89
N TYR A 83 -17.05 7.46 27.79
CA TYR A 83 -17.98 8.10 26.87
C TYR A 83 -19.42 7.68 27.24
N GLY A 84 -20.36 8.61 27.15
CA GLY A 84 -21.78 8.30 27.33
C GLY A 84 -22.40 7.60 26.12
N GLY A 85 -21.83 7.80 24.93
CA GLY A 85 -22.32 7.27 23.66
C GLY A 85 -21.88 5.84 23.35
N ASP A 86 -21.96 5.48 22.07
CA ASP A 86 -21.62 4.14 21.54
C ASP A 86 -20.23 4.15 20.89
N PHE A 87 -19.21 3.71 21.63
CA PHE A 87 -17.83 3.77 21.16
C PHE A 87 -17.57 2.81 20.00
N VAL A 88 -18.23 1.64 19.98
CA VAL A 88 -18.07 0.64 18.92
C VAL A 88 -18.62 1.15 17.59
N LEU A 89 -19.82 1.76 17.61
CA LEU A 89 -20.38 2.38 16.41
C LEU A 89 -19.53 3.57 15.94
N ALA A 90 -18.91 4.32 16.84
CA ALA A 90 -18.02 5.41 16.46
C ALA A 90 -16.77 4.89 15.70
N GLN A 91 -16.14 3.81 16.18
CA GLN A 91 -15.03 3.17 15.47
C GLN A 91 -15.46 2.60 14.12
N GLU A 92 -16.65 2.02 14.04
CA GLU A 92 -17.20 1.54 12.78
C GLU A 92 -17.37 2.68 11.78
N ILE A 93 -17.88 3.84 12.20
CA ILE A 93 -18.03 5.01 11.34
C ILE A 93 -16.67 5.48 10.81
N ASP A 94 -15.64 5.47 11.65
CA ASP A 94 -14.27 5.77 11.22
C ASP A 94 -13.76 4.75 10.20
N PHE A 95 -13.99 3.45 10.43
CA PHE A 95 -13.65 2.39 9.50
C PHE A 95 -14.37 2.54 8.14
N ILE A 96 -15.67 2.80 8.14
CA ILE A 96 -16.46 3.03 6.91
C ILE A 96 -15.93 4.26 6.17
N ARG A 97 -15.65 5.35 6.89
CA ARG A 97 -15.11 6.58 6.30
C ARG A 97 -13.79 6.32 5.58
N ASP A 98 -12.86 5.63 6.23
CA ASP A 98 -11.53 5.35 5.67
C ASP A 98 -11.62 4.33 4.51
N THR A 99 -12.48 3.31 4.64
CA THR A 99 -12.78 2.35 3.57
C THR A 99 -13.40 3.02 2.34
N MET A 100 -14.30 3.99 2.54
CA MET A 100 -14.88 4.77 1.44
C MET A 100 -13.83 5.64 0.74
N ASN A 101 -12.85 6.17 1.46
CA ASN A 101 -11.73 6.87 0.84
C ASN A 101 -10.85 5.92 0.01
N SER A 102 -10.52 4.75 0.56
CA SER A 102 -9.77 3.70 -0.17
C SER A 102 -10.49 3.25 -1.45
N ARG A 103 -11.80 2.99 -1.36
CA ARG A 103 -12.60 2.63 -2.55
C ARG A 103 -12.64 3.75 -3.59
N LYS A 104 -12.74 5.01 -3.15
CA LYS A 104 -12.69 6.17 -4.06
C LYS A 104 -11.33 6.32 -4.73
N LEU A 105 -10.25 6.06 -3.99
CA LEU A 105 -8.88 6.03 -4.51
C LEU A 105 -8.77 5.01 -5.64
N ALA A 106 -9.14 3.74 -5.38
CA ALA A 106 -9.09 2.67 -6.37
C ALA A 106 -9.96 2.96 -7.60
N THR A 107 -11.17 3.52 -7.40
CA THR A 107 -12.03 3.93 -8.52
C THR A 107 -11.39 5.07 -9.32
N ALA A 108 -10.72 6.03 -8.66
CA ALA A 108 -10.02 7.13 -9.34
C ALA A 108 -8.83 6.64 -10.15
N VAL A 109 -8.09 5.67 -9.63
CA VAL A 109 -7.02 4.98 -10.34
C VAL A 109 -7.59 4.31 -11.59
N ALA A 110 -8.58 3.41 -11.44
CA ALA A 110 -9.18 2.68 -12.55
C ALA A 110 -9.68 3.62 -13.67
N GLU A 111 -10.38 4.70 -13.32
CA GLU A 111 -10.89 5.70 -14.28
C GLU A 111 -9.80 6.60 -14.88
N GLY A 112 -8.60 6.65 -14.30
CA GLY A 112 -7.56 7.61 -14.65
C GLY A 112 -7.86 9.05 -14.21
N ASP A 113 -8.74 9.24 -13.22
CA ASP A 113 -9.09 10.55 -12.65
C ASP A 113 -8.04 10.98 -11.63
N ILE A 114 -6.94 11.52 -12.16
CA ILE A 114 -5.78 11.97 -11.39
C ILE A 114 -6.15 13.08 -10.39
N GLY A 115 -7.12 13.94 -10.72
CA GLY A 115 -7.58 14.99 -9.81
C GLY A 115 -8.22 14.40 -8.57
N ARG A 116 -9.14 13.45 -8.75
CA ARG A 116 -9.81 12.75 -7.65
C ARG A 116 -8.85 11.87 -6.84
N LEU A 117 -7.91 11.21 -7.51
CA LEU A 117 -6.82 10.47 -6.87
C LEU A 117 -6.03 11.38 -5.91
N TYR A 118 -5.63 12.55 -6.38
CA TYR A 118 -4.88 13.51 -5.58
C TYR A 118 -5.65 14.05 -4.37
N GLU A 119 -6.96 14.29 -4.51
CA GLU A 119 -7.81 14.64 -3.35
C GLU A 119 -7.87 13.51 -2.31
N CYS A 120 -7.93 12.25 -2.74
CA CYS A 120 -7.88 11.10 -1.83
C CYS A 120 -6.51 11.00 -1.12
N ILE A 121 -5.41 11.29 -1.80
CA ILE A 121 -4.07 11.36 -1.21
C ILE A 121 -3.98 12.42 -0.11
N LYS A 122 -4.49 13.64 -0.37
CA LYS A 122 -4.57 14.69 0.65
C LYS A 122 -5.40 14.28 1.87
N TYR A 123 -6.48 13.53 1.65
CA TYR A 123 -7.27 12.97 2.74
C TYR A 123 -6.48 11.95 3.56
N MET A 124 -5.79 11.01 2.89
CA MET A 124 -4.99 9.97 3.54
C MET A 124 -3.85 10.52 4.40
N LEU A 125 -3.28 11.68 4.03
CA LEU A 125 -2.27 12.37 4.84
C LEU A 125 -2.72 12.52 6.31
N PHE A 126 -3.97 12.89 6.55
CA PHE A 126 -4.50 13.06 7.90
C PHE A 126 -4.67 11.72 8.61
N THR A 127 -5.17 10.69 7.93
CA THR A 127 -5.29 9.35 8.51
C THR A 127 -3.93 8.78 8.89
N PHE A 128 -2.94 8.83 7.99
CA PHE A 128 -1.58 8.39 8.31
C PHE A 128 -0.92 9.25 9.39
N GLY A 129 -1.24 10.54 9.41
CA GLY A 129 -0.82 11.48 10.45
C GLY A 129 -1.11 11.03 11.87
N GLY A 130 -2.29 10.46 12.13
CA GLY A 130 -2.66 9.95 13.45
C GLY A 130 -2.36 8.47 13.69
N SER A 131 -2.00 7.73 12.65
CA SER A 131 -1.62 6.33 12.76
C SER A 131 -0.18 6.15 13.30
N SER A 132 0.23 4.89 13.50
CA SER A 132 1.63 4.51 13.77
C SER A 132 2.52 4.51 12.53
N HIS A 133 1.97 4.71 11.33
CA HIS A 133 2.68 4.59 10.06
C HIS A 133 3.34 5.93 9.64
N THR A 134 4.41 6.31 10.35
CA THR A 134 5.12 7.59 10.17
C THR A 134 5.82 7.72 8.81
N ASN A 135 6.30 6.62 8.23
CA ASN A 135 6.95 6.62 6.91
C ASN A 135 5.99 7.09 5.81
N TYR A 136 4.76 6.57 5.81
CA TYR A 136 3.72 7.00 4.87
C TYR A 136 3.33 8.46 5.06
N LEU A 137 3.27 8.95 6.31
CA LEU A 137 3.05 10.37 6.58
C LEU A 137 4.13 11.25 5.95
N GLY A 138 5.41 10.87 6.12
CA GLY A 138 6.55 11.60 5.55
C GLY A 138 6.46 11.65 4.02
N TYR A 139 6.30 10.50 3.39
CA TYR A 139 6.18 10.37 1.94
C TYR A 139 5.02 11.19 1.37
N LEU A 140 3.82 11.10 1.97
CA LEU A 140 2.66 11.87 1.51
C LEU A 140 2.85 13.37 1.69
N LEU A 141 3.46 13.79 2.80
CA LEU A 141 3.71 15.19 3.07
C LEU A 141 4.72 15.77 2.07
N GLU A 142 5.82 15.06 1.82
CA GLU A 142 6.81 15.43 0.80
C GLU A 142 6.18 15.50 -0.59
N THR A 143 5.40 14.49 -0.96
CA THR A 143 4.68 14.46 -2.25
C THR A 143 3.77 15.66 -2.41
N ILE A 144 2.97 15.99 -1.38
CA ILE A 144 2.08 17.16 -1.41
C ILE A 144 2.88 18.47 -1.45
N MET A 145 3.97 18.57 -0.68
CA MET A 145 4.81 19.77 -0.70
C MET A 145 5.44 20.00 -2.06
N ASN A 146 6.01 18.94 -2.66
CA ASN A 146 6.59 18.99 -3.99
C ASN A 146 5.54 19.44 -5.02
N LEU A 147 4.34 18.86 -4.99
CA LEU A 147 3.27 19.19 -5.94
C LEU A 147 2.68 20.60 -5.75
N GLU A 148 2.52 21.09 -4.52
CA GLU A 148 1.84 22.38 -4.26
C GLU A 148 2.78 23.57 -4.17
N PHE A 149 4.04 23.38 -3.76
CA PHE A 149 4.94 24.49 -3.45
C PHE A 149 6.23 24.50 -4.28
N GLU A 150 6.71 23.35 -4.74
CA GLU A 150 8.04 23.25 -5.39
C GLU A 150 7.94 23.06 -6.91
N SER A 151 6.87 22.40 -7.36
CA SER A 151 6.63 22.11 -8.76
C SER A 151 6.04 23.30 -9.50
N SER A 152 6.62 23.61 -10.68
CA SER A 152 5.94 24.45 -11.67
C SER A 152 4.61 23.81 -12.10
N PRO A 153 3.61 24.57 -12.61
CA PRO A 153 2.35 23.99 -13.06
C PRO A 153 2.51 22.84 -14.08
N GLY A 154 3.50 22.96 -14.97
CA GLY A 154 3.84 21.91 -15.95
C GLY A 154 4.43 20.66 -15.30
N LEU A 155 5.36 20.83 -14.34
CA LEU A 155 5.95 19.71 -13.60
C LEU A 155 4.91 19.02 -12.70
N LYS A 156 4.08 19.79 -11.99
CA LYS A 156 2.97 19.26 -11.18
C LYS A 156 2.07 18.37 -12.02
N TRP A 157 1.68 18.84 -13.21
CA TRP A 157 0.84 18.07 -14.12
C TRP A 157 1.54 16.81 -14.64
N ALA A 158 2.84 16.90 -14.96
CA ALA A 158 3.63 15.74 -15.39
C ALA A 158 3.75 14.68 -14.28
N LEU A 159 4.05 15.09 -13.04
CA LEU A 159 4.13 14.20 -11.87
C LEU A 159 2.78 13.54 -11.59
N LEU A 160 1.71 14.32 -11.55
CA LEU A 160 0.35 13.82 -11.35
C LEU A 160 -0.05 12.82 -12.44
N ARG A 161 0.29 13.08 -13.71
CA ARG A 161 0.09 12.13 -14.81
C ARG A 161 0.98 10.90 -14.71
N GLY A 162 2.12 11.01 -14.01
CA GLY A 162 2.99 9.90 -13.67
C GLY A 162 2.38 8.92 -12.65
N LEU A 163 1.41 9.35 -11.84
CA LEU A 163 0.81 8.51 -10.80
C LEU A 163 -0.10 7.41 -11.34
N VAL A 164 -0.62 7.55 -12.55
CA VAL A 164 -1.57 6.60 -13.13
C VAL A 164 -1.31 6.44 -14.62
N TRP A 165 -1.13 5.20 -15.08
CA TRP A 165 -0.92 4.88 -16.49
C TRP A 165 -1.94 3.89 -17.01
N ASN A 166 -2.29 4.04 -18.29
CA ASN A 166 -3.15 3.09 -19.00
C ASN A 166 -2.32 2.38 -20.06
N LEU A 167 -1.73 1.25 -19.69
CA LEU A 167 -0.95 0.46 -20.63
C LEU A 167 -1.89 -0.19 -21.66
N THR A 168 -3.01 -0.76 -21.22
CA THR A 168 -3.92 -1.54 -22.08
C THR A 168 -4.56 -0.72 -23.21
N GLY A 169 -4.69 0.60 -23.02
CA GLY A 169 -5.45 1.49 -23.89
C GLY A 169 -6.97 1.33 -23.76
N ARG A 170 -7.44 0.48 -22.83
CA ARG A 170 -8.86 0.27 -22.57
C ARG A 170 -9.36 1.28 -21.56
N ARG A 171 -10.58 1.77 -21.76
CA ARG A 171 -11.21 2.69 -20.80
C ARG A 171 -11.36 2.01 -19.44
N ASP A 172 -11.15 2.76 -18.37
CA ASP A 172 -11.30 2.32 -16.98
C ASP A 172 -10.37 1.16 -16.57
N HIS A 173 -9.23 1.00 -17.26
CA HIS A 173 -8.16 0.03 -16.99
C HIS A 173 -6.82 0.74 -16.78
N CYS A 174 -6.86 1.84 -16.04
CA CYS A 174 -5.69 2.55 -15.61
C CYS A 174 -5.14 1.90 -14.32
N GLU A 175 -3.82 1.90 -14.16
CA GLU A 175 -3.11 1.31 -13.03
C GLU A 175 -2.19 2.34 -12.38
N GLU A 176 -1.81 2.08 -11.12
CA GLU A 176 -0.90 2.95 -10.37
C GLU A 176 0.50 2.93 -11.00
N GLY A 177 1.10 4.11 -11.18
CA GLY A 177 2.40 4.25 -11.82
C GLY A 177 3.51 3.56 -11.06
N ASP A 178 3.50 3.64 -9.72
CA ASP A 178 4.46 2.95 -8.85
C ASP A 178 4.41 1.44 -9.06
N PHE A 179 3.18 0.90 -9.14
CA PHE A 179 2.96 -0.52 -9.41
C PHE A 179 3.57 -0.94 -10.75
N ILE A 180 3.37 -0.16 -11.81
CA ILE A 180 3.94 -0.45 -13.13
C ILE A 180 5.47 -0.36 -13.13
N VAL A 181 6.04 0.60 -12.40
CA VAL A 181 7.50 0.71 -12.25
C VAL A 181 8.06 -0.51 -11.54
N GLU A 182 7.41 -0.96 -10.45
CA GLU A 182 7.81 -2.18 -9.74
C GLU A 182 7.75 -3.40 -10.67
N PHE A 183 6.66 -3.53 -11.44
CA PHE A 183 6.51 -4.61 -12.42
C PHE A 183 7.64 -4.63 -13.46
N PHE A 184 7.99 -3.47 -14.03
CA PHE A 184 9.09 -3.40 -15.01
C PHE A 184 10.47 -3.61 -14.39
N ASN A 185 10.70 -3.18 -13.15
CA ASN A 185 11.95 -3.44 -12.44
C ASN A 185 12.15 -4.94 -12.21
N ARG A 186 11.11 -5.68 -11.81
CA ARG A 186 11.16 -7.14 -11.67
C ARG A 186 11.46 -7.83 -12.99
N LEU A 187 10.76 -7.46 -14.07
CA LEU A 187 11.06 -8.00 -15.40
C LEU A 187 12.50 -7.73 -15.85
N LEU A 188 13.05 -6.57 -15.49
CA LEU A 188 14.43 -6.23 -15.81
C LEU A 188 15.42 -7.07 -14.99
N GLU A 189 15.17 -7.24 -13.70
CA GLU A 189 15.93 -8.11 -12.81
C GLU A 189 16.01 -9.54 -13.37
N ASP A 190 14.89 -10.12 -13.78
CA ASP A 190 14.84 -11.46 -14.38
C ASP A 190 15.73 -11.56 -15.62
N VAL A 191 15.63 -10.58 -16.54
CA VAL A 191 16.42 -10.57 -17.77
C VAL A 191 17.92 -10.45 -17.48
N VAL A 192 18.28 -9.63 -16.49
CA VAL A 192 19.67 -9.41 -16.07
C VAL A 192 20.25 -10.68 -15.43
N GLN A 193 19.51 -11.33 -14.55
CA GLN A 193 19.92 -12.57 -13.87
C GLN A 193 20.18 -13.71 -14.86
N HIS A 194 19.30 -13.93 -15.83
CA HIS A 194 19.44 -15.03 -16.80
C HIS A 194 20.59 -14.85 -17.81
N LYS A 195 21.02 -13.62 -18.08
CA LYS A 195 22.01 -13.34 -19.15
C LYS A 195 23.43 -13.08 -18.64
N SER A 196 23.64 -13.13 -17.31
CA SER A 196 24.88 -12.65 -16.69
C SER A 196 25.27 -11.23 -17.17
N ALA A 197 24.28 -10.45 -17.58
CA ALA A 197 24.47 -9.07 -18.03
C ALA A 197 24.51 -8.15 -16.80
N GLN A 198 25.11 -6.97 -16.94
CA GLN A 198 25.05 -5.94 -15.90
C GLN A 198 23.91 -4.95 -16.22
N PHE A 199 23.32 -4.32 -15.20
CA PHE A 199 22.23 -3.35 -15.39
C PHE A 199 22.63 -2.15 -16.26
N ASP A 200 23.92 -1.81 -16.28
CA ASP A 200 24.50 -0.71 -17.05
C ASP A 200 24.91 -1.11 -18.48
N ASP A 201 24.70 -2.38 -18.88
CA ASP A 201 24.92 -2.82 -20.24
C ASP A 201 24.08 -1.96 -21.21
N THR A 202 24.75 -1.42 -22.23
CA THR A 202 24.14 -0.58 -23.26
C THR A 202 22.98 -1.29 -23.94
N PHE A 203 23.06 -2.61 -24.14
CA PHE A 203 21.96 -3.38 -24.71
C PHE A 203 20.75 -3.45 -23.78
N VAL A 204 20.97 -3.70 -22.48
CA VAL A 204 19.89 -3.76 -21.48
C VAL A 204 19.21 -2.40 -21.35
N ARG A 205 20.00 -1.33 -21.20
CA ARG A 205 19.49 0.03 -21.03
C ARG A 205 18.79 0.55 -22.29
N ASP A 206 19.41 0.44 -23.46
CA ASP A 206 18.93 1.15 -24.64
C ASP A 206 17.97 0.32 -25.51
N ILE A 207 18.01 -1.03 -25.39
CA ILE A 207 17.13 -1.93 -26.15
C ILE A 207 16.10 -2.62 -25.25
N ILE A 208 16.51 -3.33 -24.19
CA ILE A 208 15.58 -4.13 -23.38
C ILE A 208 14.63 -3.23 -22.59
N SER A 209 15.15 -2.28 -21.80
CA SER A 209 14.34 -1.46 -20.89
C SER A 209 13.19 -0.73 -21.61
N ARG A 210 13.47 -0.19 -22.81
CA ARG A 210 12.52 0.54 -23.65
C ARG A 210 11.42 -0.34 -24.24
N ASN A 211 11.67 -1.65 -24.32
CA ASN A 211 10.79 -2.62 -24.94
C ASN A 211 10.24 -3.66 -23.95
N LEU A 212 10.48 -3.51 -22.64
CA LEU A 212 10.08 -4.48 -21.60
C LEU A 212 8.61 -4.89 -21.73
N ARG A 213 7.72 -3.92 -21.92
CA ARG A 213 6.31 -4.19 -22.13
C ARG A 213 6.03 -5.05 -23.36
N HIS A 214 6.64 -4.73 -24.49
CA HIS A 214 6.46 -5.50 -25.73
C HIS A 214 7.01 -6.91 -25.60
N ILE A 215 8.15 -7.07 -24.93
CA ILE A 215 8.75 -8.36 -24.63
C ILE A 215 7.82 -9.19 -23.73
N ALA A 216 7.26 -8.58 -22.67
CA ALA A 216 6.30 -9.24 -21.78
C ALA A 216 5.04 -9.71 -22.55
N LEU A 217 4.48 -8.85 -23.41
CA LEU A 217 3.34 -9.21 -24.25
C LEU A 217 3.69 -10.32 -25.26
N LEU A 218 4.88 -10.27 -25.87
CA LEU A 218 5.32 -11.29 -26.81
C LEU A 218 5.47 -12.66 -26.12
N LYS A 219 6.06 -12.68 -24.91
CA LYS A 219 6.18 -13.88 -24.08
C LYS A 219 4.82 -14.47 -23.77
N LEU A 220 3.84 -13.65 -23.37
CA LEU A 220 2.47 -14.09 -23.14
C LEU A 220 1.83 -14.65 -24.41
N ALA A 221 1.92 -13.93 -25.52
CA ALA A 221 1.38 -14.36 -26.81
C ALA A 221 2.00 -15.68 -27.30
N TRP A 222 3.29 -15.88 -27.06
CA TRP A 222 3.98 -17.13 -27.38
C TRP A 222 3.51 -18.28 -26.50
N ARG A 223 3.45 -18.10 -25.17
CA ARG A 223 2.92 -19.11 -24.25
C ARG A 223 1.51 -19.55 -24.67
N THR A 224 0.62 -18.59 -24.93
CA THR A 224 -0.75 -18.88 -25.41
C THR A 224 -0.74 -19.55 -26.78
N GLY A 225 0.06 -19.05 -27.73
CA GLY A 225 0.11 -19.57 -29.09
C GLY A 225 0.67 -20.99 -29.21
N THR A 226 1.58 -21.38 -28.31
CA THR A 226 2.15 -22.74 -28.25
C THR A 226 1.34 -23.69 -27.37
N GLY A 227 0.28 -23.22 -26.71
CA GLY A 227 -0.46 -24.01 -25.73
C GLY A 227 0.34 -24.30 -24.45
N LEU A 228 1.43 -23.58 -24.23
CA LEU A 228 2.20 -23.55 -22.97
C LEU A 228 1.70 -22.43 -22.05
N GLU A 229 0.45 -22.02 -22.20
CA GLU A 229 -0.18 -21.20 -21.19
C GLU A 229 -0.12 -21.99 -19.88
N ALA A 230 0.31 -21.31 -18.81
CA ALA A 230 0.26 -21.91 -17.48
C ALA A 230 -1.17 -22.43 -17.33
N LYS A 231 -1.32 -23.75 -17.09
CA LYS A 231 -2.62 -24.29 -16.68
C LYS A 231 -3.04 -23.41 -15.54
N SER A 232 -4.12 -22.67 -15.72
CA SER A 232 -4.49 -21.65 -14.76
C SER A 232 -4.42 -22.30 -13.39
N SER A 233 -3.57 -21.82 -12.49
CA SER A 233 -3.61 -22.25 -11.09
C SER A 233 -4.85 -21.68 -10.41
N ASN A 234 -5.95 -21.57 -11.17
CA ASN A 234 -7.32 -21.47 -10.74
C ASN A 234 -7.63 -22.77 -9.99
N HIS A 235 -7.05 -22.92 -8.82
CA HIS A 235 -7.90 -23.27 -7.71
C HIS A 235 -9.02 -22.24 -7.78
N THR A 236 -10.23 -22.70 -8.12
CA THR A 236 -11.43 -21.87 -7.95
C THR A 236 -11.35 -21.43 -6.50
N ASP A 237 -10.86 -20.21 -6.24
CA ASP A 237 -10.65 -19.76 -4.88
C ASP A 237 -11.95 -20.03 -4.15
N ALA A 238 -11.83 -20.69 -2.99
CA ALA A 238 -12.99 -21.04 -2.20
C ALA A 238 -13.78 -19.76 -2.05
N THR A 239 -14.93 -19.67 -2.73
CA THR A 239 -15.60 -18.38 -2.92
C THR A 239 -15.81 -17.81 -1.54
N GLU A 240 -15.29 -16.63 -1.20
CA GLU A 240 -15.37 -16.06 0.17
C GLU A 240 -16.81 -15.70 0.60
N LYS A 241 -17.77 -15.94 -0.29
CA LYS A 241 -19.19 -15.66 -0.11
C LYS A 241 -19.81 -16.29 1.16
N PRO A 242 -19.53 -17.55 1.58
CA PRO A 242 -20.05 -18.09 2.82
C PRO A 242 -19.43 -17.40 4.05
N GLU A 243 -18.13 -17.12 4.06
CA GLU A 243 -17.45 -16.41 5.16
C GLU A 243 -18.02 -14.99 5.32
N VAL A 244 -18.14 -14.25 4.21
CA VAL A 244 -18.75 -12.92 4.19
C VAL A 244 -20.21 -12.96 4.67
N ARG A 245 -20.99 -13.99 4.28
CA ARG A 245 -22.36 -14.18 4.77
C ARG A 245 -22.40 -14.45 6.28
N ILE A 246 -21.47 -15.24 6.81
CA ILE A 246 -21.35 -15.49 8.25
C ILE A 246 -21.03 -14.18 8.97
N LEU A 247 -20.09 -13.40 8.44
CA LEU A 247 -19.73 -12.09 9.00
C LEU A 247 -20.93 -11.13 9.02
N TYR A 248 -21.71 -11.04 7.94
CA TYR A 248 -22.92 -10.20 7.91
C TYR A 248 -23.98 -10.65 8.91
N LYS A 249 -24.15 -11.96 9.11
CA LYS A 249 -25.04 -12.48 10.16
C LYS A 249 -24.56 -12.04 11.53
N LEU A 250 -23.25 -12.19 11.80
CA LEU A 250 -22.65 -11.76 13.06
C LEU A 250 -22.84 -10.26 13.28
N TYR A 251 -22.60 -9.41 12.27
CA TYR A 251 -22.82 -7.96 12.36
C TYR A 251 -24.28 -7.60 12.64
N ALA A 252 -25.23 -8.33 12.06
CA ALA A 252 -26.64 -8.15 12.34
C ALA A 252 -27.02 -8.59 13.77
N GLU A 253 -26.48 -9.72 14.23
CA GLU A 253 -26.71 -10.28 15.56
C GLU A 253 -26.15 -9.38 16.67
N VAL A 254 -24.94 -8.84 16.49
CA VAL A 254 -24.33 -7.90 17.46
C VAL A 254 -24.88 -6.47 17.34
N GLU A 255 -25.74 -6.24 16.33
CA GLU A 255 -26.30 -4.95 15.96
C GLU A 255 -25.22 -3.89 15.77
N LEU A 256 -24.18 -4.21 14.99
CA LEU A 256 -22.99 -3.37 14.83
C LEU A 256 -23.37 -1.94 14.38
N HIS A 257 -24.19 -1.86 13.32
CA HIS A 257 -24.67 -0.62 12.71
C HIS A 257 -25.79 0.11 13.47
N ARG A 258 -26.20 -0.36 14.65
CA ARG A 258 -27.26 0.26 15.46
C ARG A 258 -26.68 1.01 16.63
N ARG A 259 -27.35 2.08 17.06
CA ARG A 259 -26.94 2.89 18.21
C ARG A 259 -27.28 2.17 19.51
N ARG A 260 -26.26 1.82 20.29
CA ARG A 260 -26.38 1.20 21.62
C ARG A 260 -25.60 2.04 22.65
N PRO A 261 -26.28 2.90 23.44
CA PRO A 261 -25.62 3.73 24.44
C PRO A 261 -24.71 2.94 25.38
N HIS A 262 -23.58 3.53 25.76
CA HIS A 262 -22.56 2.93 26.64
C HIS A 262 -21.87 1.67 26.11
N ARG A 263 -22.02 1.33 24.82
CA ARG A 263 -21.32 0.20 24.22
C ARG A 263 -19.83 0.51 24.01
N GLN A 264 -18.98 -0.26 24.70
CA GLN A 264 -17.51 -0.18 24.62
C GLN A 264 -16.93 -1.58 24.77
N ILE A 265 -16.07 -1.99 23.83
CA ILE A 265 -15.36 -3.28 23.83
C ILE A 265 -13.86 -3.07 24.11
N ASP A 266 -13.27 -1.99 23.59
CA ASP A 266 -11.86 -1.64 23.74
C ASP A 266 -11.73 -0.17 24.15
N ASP A 267 -10.63 0.17 24.83
CA ASP A 267 -10.26 1.53 25.24
C ASP A 267 -9.42 2.27 24.19
N ARG A 268 -9.08 1.61 23.07
CA ARG A 268 -8.31 2.22 21.98
C ARG A 268 -9.18 3.20 21.18
N ASP A 269 -8.86 4.49 21.29
CA ASP A 269 -9.39 5.53 20.40
C ASP A 269 -8.64 5.49 19.07
N THR A 270 -9.37 5.13 18.00
CA THR A 270 -8.83 4.89 16.66
C THR A 270 -9.09 6.02 15.68
N ASP A 271 -9.47 7.22 16.14
CA ASP A 271 -9.68 8.36 15.24
C ASP A 271 -8.35 8.97 14.78
N ASN A 272 -7.69 8.19 13.92
CA ASN A 272 -6.43 8.53 13.29
C ASN A 272 -6.54 9.82 12.49
N PHE A 273 -7.69 10.11 11.88
CA PHE A 273 -7.88 11.34 11.14
C PHE A 273 -7.81 12.57 12.05
N ALA A 274 -8.60 12.63 13.12
CA ALA A 274 -8.57 13.78 14.04
C ALA A 274 -7.23 13.91 14.76
N ALA A 275 -6.63 12.79 15.16
CA ALA A 275 -5.30 12.75 15.75
C ALA A 275 -4.25 13.31 14.77
N GLY A 276 -4.32 12.95 13.49
CA GLY A 276 -3.43 13.45 12.45
C GLY A 276 -3.63 14.92 12.13
N VAL A 277 -4.88 15.41 12.06
CA VAL A 277 -5.18 16.85 11.94
C VAL A 277 -4.51 17.64 13.07
N LYS A 278 -4.63 17.15 14.32
CA LYS A 278 -4.00 17.80 15.47
C LYS A 278 -2.48 17.77 15.36
N LYS A 279 -1.89 16.61 15.07
CA LYS A 279 -0.43 16.44 14.95
C LYS A 279 0.17 17.32 13.85
N LEU A 280 -0.49 17.38 12.69
CA LEU A 280 -0.08 18.21 11.55
C LEU A 280 -0.17 19.70 11.89
N ARG A 281 -1.27 20.14 12.54
CA ARG A 281 -1.44 21.52 12.99
C ARG A 281 -0.39 21.94 14.03
N ASP A 282 -0.06 21.07 14.97
CA ASP A 282 0.75 21.44 16.13
C ASP A 282 2.24 21.56 15.79
N ARG A 283 2.82 20.63 15.00
CA ARG A 283 4.29 20.60 14.78
C ARG A 283 4.75 20.05 13.43
N ALA A 284 4.10 19.01 12.91
CA ALA A 284 4.65 18.30 11.76
C ALA A 284 4.65 19.15 10.49
N LEU A 285 3.63 20.00 10.28
CA LEU A 285 3.60 20.87 9.10
C LEU A 285 4.69 21.95 9.16
N GLN A 286 4.90 22.59 10.31
CA GLN A 286 5.94 23.59 10.46
C GLN A 286 7.32 22.97 10.24
N ALA A 287 7.58 21.82 10.85
CA ALA A 287 8.84 21.10 10.66
C ALA A 287 9.09 20.69 9.20
N ALA A 288 8.05 20.33 8.46
CA ALA A 288 8.17 20.01 7.04
C ALA A 288 8.45 21.25 6.19
N ILE A 289 7.76 22.37 6.46
CA ILE A 289 8.00 23.66 5.80
C ILE A 289 9.45 24.12 6.04
N ASP A 290 9.93 24.02 7.29
CA ASP A 290 11.28 24.43 7.65
C ASP A 290 12.36 23.58 6.96
N LYS A 291 12.05 22.32 6.65
CA LYS A 291 12.93 21.38 5.94
C LYS A 291 12.85 21.49 4.41
N SER A 292 11.84 22.16 3.86
CA SER A 292 11.66 22.23 2.40
C SER A 292 12.86 22.94 1.74
N PRO A 293 13.40 22.41 0.62
CA PRO A 293 14.43 23.06 -0.18
C PRO A 293 14.07 24.51 -0.54
N THR A 294 12.79 24.81 -0.71
CA THR A 294 12.33 26.17 -1.02
C THR A 294 12.57 27.13 0.16
N ALA A 295 12.46 26.65 1.40
CA ALA A 295 12.84 27.41 2.58
C ALA A 295 14.36 27.61 2.63
N THR A 296 15.14 26.61 2.23
CA THR A 296 16.60 26.70 2.11
C THR A 296 17.03 27.72 1.05
N ILE A 297 16.46 27.69 -0.16
CA ILE A 297 16.77 28.63 -1.24
C ILE A 297 16.41 30.08 -0.83
N ARG A 298 15.26 30.28 -0.18
CA ARG A 298 14.84 31.60 0.32
C ARG A 298 15.68 32.13 1.48
N ALA A 299 16.29 31.25 2.27
CA ALA A 299 17.23 31.66 3.31
C ALA A 299 18.56 32.10 2.69
N VAL A 300 19.04 31.37 1.68
CA VAL A 300 20.28 31.72 0.95
C VAL A 300 20.14 33.08 0.23
N ASP A 301 19.01 33.37 -0.42
CA ASP A 301 18.79 34.66 -1.09
C ASP A 301 18.74 35.87 -0.14
N LYS A 302 18.58 35.66 1.18
CA LYS A 302 18.54 36.75 2.16
C LYS A 302 19.89 37.10 2.78
N ASP A 303 20.86 36.19 2.70
CA ASP A 303 22.18 36.36 3.31
C ASP A 303 23.27 36.72 2.28
N VAL A 304 22.91 36.91 1.00
CA VAL A 304 23.82 37.49 0.00
C VAL A 304 23.77 39.02 0.11
N ASP A 305 24.52 39.56 1.07
CA ASP A 305 24.92 40.96 1.07
C ASP A 305 25.87 41.16 -0.13
N PRO A 306 25.56 42.05 -1.11
CA PRO A 306 26.25 42.10 -2.40
C PRO A 306 27.68 42.67 -2.36
N GLU A 307 28.32 42.83 -1.20
CA GLU A 307 29.60 43.54 -1.07
C GLU A 307 30.83 42.72 -0.71
N ASP A 308 30.75 41.44 -0.37
CA ASP A 308 31.96 40.66 -0.05
C ASP A 308 31.91 39.24 -0.63
N THR A 309 32.61 38.99 -1.75
CA THR A 309 32.91 37.62 -2.20
C THR A 309 34.29 37.54 -2.83
N ASP A 310 35.29 37.36 -1.96
CA ASP A 310 36.58 36.71 -2.24
C ASP A 310 36.95 35.90 -0.99
N SER A 311 36.50 34.65 -0.89
CA SER A 311 37.01 33.67 0.10
C SER A 311 36.46 32.28 -0.17
N ASP A 312 37.26 31.44 -0.83
CA ASP A 312 37.08 30.00 -0.93
C ASP A 312 37.04 29.34 0.46
N SER A 313 35.96 28.63 0.79
CA SER A 313 36.03 27.58 1.81
C SER A 313 35.03 26.46 1.57
N ASP A 314 35.56 25.33 1.10
CA ASP A 314 34.93 24.01 1.11
C ASP A 314 34.56 23.60 2.54
N THR A 315 33.27 23.42 2.84
CA THR A 315 32.84 22.69 4.04
C THR A 315 31.57 21.89 3.75
N SER A 316 31.77 20.65 3.31
CA SER A 316 30.75 19.61 3.20
C SER A 316 30.35 19.11 4.60
N SER A 317 29.18 19.53 5.10
CA SER A 317 28.57 18.99 6.32
C SER A 317 27.50 17.95 5.97
N GLY A 318 27.85 16.68 6.22
CA GLY A 318 26.94 15.54 6.10
C GLY A 318 25.84 15.59 7.17
N SER A 319 24.59 15.64 6.71
CA SER A 319 23.39 15.60 7.54
C SER A 319 23.19 14.20 8.11
N GLY A 320 23.21 14.10 9.45
CA GLY A 320 22.96 12.86 10.18
C GLY A 320 21.50 12.45 10.10
N SER A 321 21.24 11.41 9.31
CA SER A 321 19.98 10.67 9.32
C SER A 321 19.82 10.00 10.68
N GLU A 322 18.89 10.50 11.50
CA GLU A 322 18.44 9.80 12.71
C GLU A 322 17.79 8.47 12.27
N SER A 323 18.55 7.38 12.38
CA SER A 323 18.06 6.03 12.15
C SER A 323 17.14 5.62 13.30
N ASP A 324 15.84 5.86 13.13
CA ASP A 324 14.81 5.18 13.93
C ASP A 324 14.90 3.68 13.60
N GLU A 325 15.54 2.91 14.47
CA GLU A 325 15.51 1.45 14.47
C GLU A 325 14.08 0.97 14.80
N GLU A 326 13.16 1.12 13.85
CA GLU A 326 11.92 0.37 13.86
C GLU A 326 12.24 -1.08 13.52
N SER A 327 11.77 -1.99 14.36
CA SER A 327 11.93 -3.42 14.18
C SER A 327 11.22 -3.85 12.89
N GLU A 328 12.01 -4.18 11.87
CA GLU A 328 11.68 -5.03 10.73
C GLU A 328 11.20 -6.39 11.26
N ASP A 329 9.97 -6.44 11.76
CA ASP A 329 9.19 -7.67 11.81
C ASP A 329 8.41 -7.73 10.49
N ASP A 330 9.17 -7.83 9.39
CA ASP A 330 8.69 -8.04 8.03
C ASP A 330 8.25 -9.49 7.88
N GLY A 331 7.35 -9.92 8.76
CA GLY A 331 6.66 -11.19 8.64
C GLY A 331 5.89 -11.16 7.33
N ALA A 332 6.46 -11.77 6.29
CA ALA A 332 5.89 -12.10 4.98
C ALA A 332 4.50 -11.50 4.79
N MET A 333 4.44 -10.18 4.56
CA MET A 333 3.22 -9.57 4.08
C MET A 333 3.06 -10.14 2.69
N ASN A 334 2.24 -11.19 2.56
CA ASN A 334 1.74 -11.65 1.29
C ASN A 334 1.31 -10.39 0.53
N PHE A 335 1.95 -10.15 -0.62
CA PHE A 335 1.67 -9.06 -1.55
C PHE A 335 0.28 -9.25 -2.21
N ALA A 336 -0.74 -9.53 -1.40
CA ALA A 336 -2.12 -9.82 -1.78
C ALA A 336 -2.81 -8.61 -2.45
N THR A 337 -2.15 -7.46 -2.53
CA THR A 337 -2.63 -6.28 -3.25
C THR A 337 -2.16 -6.23 -4.70
N ARG A 338 -1.64 -7.32 -5.28
CA ARG A 338 -1.30 -7.41 -6.70
C ARG A 338 -2.51 -7.70 -7.61
N GLY A 339 -3.65 -7.11 -7.30
CA GLY A 339 -4.81 -7.11 -8.18
C GLY A 339 -4.80 -5.89 -9.09
N SER A 340 -5.01 -6.10 -10.39
CA SER A 340 -5.42 -4.99 -11.25
C SER A 340 -6.81 -4.52 -10.81
N THR A 341 -7.05 -3.22 -10.88
CA THR A 341 -8.36 -2.65 -10.53
C THR A 341 -8.96 -1.99 -11.77
N TYR A 342 -10.18 -2.38 -12.10
CA TYR A 342 -10.89 -1.81 -13.24
C TYR A 342 -12.39 -1.73 -12.97
N MET A 343 -13.09 -0.92 -13.77
CA MET A 343 -14.54 -0.77 -13.67
C MET A 343 -15.24 -1.68 -14.70
N VAL A 344 -16.19 -2.48 -14.25
CA VAL A 344 -17.11 -3.24 -15.11
C VAL A 344 -18.53 -2.85 -14.75
N ASP A 345 -19.28 -2.30 -15.70
CA ASP A 345 -20.68 -1.89 -15.52
C ASP A 345 -20.93 -0.97 -14.31
N GLY A 346 -19.94 -0.14 -13.94
CA GLY A 346 -20.01 0.76 -12.79
C GLY A 346 -19.67 0.11 -11.45
N GLU A 347 -19.27 -1.15 -11.44
CA GLU A 347 -18.73 -1.85 -10.28
C GLU A 347 -17.20 -1.94 -10.36
N LEU A 348 -16.55 -1.68 -9.23
CA LEU A 348 -15.11 -1.84 -9.09
C LEU A 348 -14.80 -3.33 -8.95
N VAL A 349 -14.05 -3.87 -9.90
CA VAL A 349 -13.59 -5.26 -9.91
C VAL A 349 -12.11 -5.27 -9.57
N PHE A 350 -11.75 -6.15 -8.62
CA PHE A 350 -10.37 -6.48 -8.31
C PHE A 350 -10.07 -7.78 -9.05
N ASP A 351 -9.08 -7.74 -9.92
CA ASP A 351 -8.67 -8.90 -10.69
C ASP A 351 -7.21 -9.21 -10.39
N GLU A 352 -7.04 -10.21 -9.54
CA GLU A 352 -5.75 -10.77 -9.15
C GLU A 352 -5.05 -11.50 -10.32
N ARG A 353 -5.78 -11.81 -11.41
CA ARG A 353 -5.26 -12.60 -12.55
C ARG A 353 -4.31 -11.81 -13.44
N ASP A 354 -4.55 -10.50 -13.61
CA ASP A 354 -3.86 -9.71 -14.64
C ASP A 354 -2.39 -9.46 -14.31
N MET A 355 -1.93 -9.82 -13.10
CA MET A 355 -0.56 -9.59 -12.63
C MET A 355 0.16 -10.87 -12.16
N MET A 356 -0.46 -12.03 -12.38
CA MET A 356 0.16 -13.36 -12.18
C MET A 356 1.22 -13.71 -13.25
N ILE A 357 1.60 -12.75 -14.10
CA ILE A 357 2.94 -12.77 -14.72
C ILE A 357 3.95 -12.22 -13.69
N GLY A 358 3.88 -12.71 -12.45
CA GLY A 358 4.96 -12.58 -11.50
C GLY A 358 6.12 -13.47 -11.94
N PRO A 359 7.37 -13.14 -11.56
CA PRO A 359 8.53 -13.98 -11.80
C PRO A 359 8.36 -15.40 -11.22
N ASP A 360 7.50 -15.59 -10.22
CA ASP A 360 7.24 -16.90 -9.60
C ASP A 360 6.61 -17.92 -10.59
N GLY A 361 5.96 -17.46 -11.67
CA GLY A 361 5.60 -18.31 -12.82
C GLY A 361 6.77 -18.61 -13.78
N LEU A 362 8.01 -18.34 -13.35
CA LEU A 362 9.29 -18.67 -13.98
C LEU A 362 10.16 -19.58 -13.11
N ASP A 363 9.88 -19.66 -11.80
CA ASP A 363 10.69 -20.46 -10.86
C ASP A 363 10.15 -21.89 -10.65
N ASP A 364 8.92 -22.19 -11.10
CA ASP A 364 8.32 -23.53 -10.88
C ASP A 364 8.72 -24.60 -11.92
N GLU A 365 9.71 -24.33 -12.77
CA GLU A 365 10.39 -25.40 -13.49
C GLU A 365 11.90 -25.34 -13.21
N ASP A 366 12.28 -25.99 -12.11
CA ASP A 366 13.32 -27.02 -12.10
C ASP A 366 13.05 -28.05 -13.24
N THR A 367 12.96 -27.60 -14.49
CA THR A 367 13.54 -28.38 -15.56
C THR A 367 15.04 -28.29 -15.29
N ASP A 368 15.52 -29.20 -14.45
CA ASP A 368 16.69 -30.00 -14.77
C ASP A 368 16.50 -30.52 -16.20
N PHE A 369 16.62 -29.62 -17.18
CA PHE A 369 17.11 -29.97 -18.49
C PHE A 369 18.57 -30.29 -18.22
N ASP A 370 18.76 -31.49 -17.66
CA ASP A 370 19.97 -32.27 -17.74
C ASP A 370 20.21 -32.42 -19.24
N ALA A 371 20.78 -31.36 -19.82
CA ALA A 371 21.50 -31.44 -21.06
C ALA A 371 22.62 -32.40 -20.74
N GLY A 372 22.33 -33.68 -20.91
CA GLY A 372 23.30 -34.74 -21.08
C GLY A 372 24.16 -34.33 -22.27
N TYR A 373 25.10 -33.45 -22.00
CA TYR A 373 26.39 -33.48 -22.64
C TYR A 373 26.95 -34.82 -22.24
N GLU A 374 26.61 -35.85 -23.03
CA GLU A 374 27.49 -36.98 -23.20
C GLU A 374 28.82 -36.36 -23.60
N GLU A 375 29.74 -36.27 -22.63
CA GLU A 375 31.16 -36.11 -22.91
C GLU A 375 31.50 -37.26 -23.84
N ASP A 376 31.59 -36.94 -25.14
CA ASP A 376 32.12 -37.80 -26.19
C ASP A 376 33.57 -38.10 -25.79
N ASP A 377 33.72 -39.20 -25.05
CA ASP A 377 34.98 -39.78 -24.63
C ASP A 377 35.85 -39.96 -25.86
N GLY A 378 37.03 -39.35 -25.79
CA GLY A 378 37.90 -39.15 -26.94
C GLY A 378 38.20 -40.46 -27.64
N GLY A 379 37.61 -40.62 -28.82
CA GLY A 379 38.02 -41.62 -29.80
C GLY A 379 39.50 -41.39 -30.15
N GLU A 380 40.35 -42.20 -29.53
CA GLU A 380 41.76 -42.39 -29.82
C GLU A 380 41.89 -42.73 -31.31
N TYR A 381 42.31 -41.77 -32.13
CA TYR A 381 42.67 -42.04 -33.53
C TYR A 381 43.97 -42.85 -33.52
N GLU A 382 43.84 -44.17 -33.62
CA GLU A 382 44.95 -45.05 -33.97
C GLU A 382 45.48 -44.65 -35.36
N ASP A 383 46.71 -44.15 -35.37
CA ASP A 383 47.50 -43.84 -36.56
C ASP A 383 47.86 -45.14 -37.29
N PRO A 384 47.29 -45.41 -38.49
CA PRO A 384 47.68 -46.59 -39.25
C PRO A 384 49.00 -46.27 -39.94
N GLY A 385 50.09 -46.78 -39.36
CA GLY A 385 51.40 -46.80 -39.98
C GLY A 385 51.35 -47.34 -41.40
N GLY A 386 51.84 -46.53 -42.34
CA GLY A 386 52.20 -46.92 -43.70
C GLY A 386 53.71 -46.83 -43.86
N SER A 387 54.35 -47.99 -43.80
CA SER A 387 55.75 -48.25 -44.11
C SER A 387 55.97 -48.42 -45.62
N GLU A 388 57.25 -48.46 -46.01
CA GLU A 388 57.83 -49.00 -47.26
C GLU A 388 57.74 -48.11 -48.50
N ASP A 389 58.70 -48.04 -49.42
CA ASP A 389 60.12 -48.42 -49.54
C ASP A 389 60.62 -47.82 -50.88
N ASP A 390 61.94 -47.71 -51.04
CA ASP A 390 62.76 -47.80 -52.26
C ASP A 390 62.41 -46.98 -53.54
N ASP A 391 63.24 -45.98 -53.87
CA ASP A 391 64.27 -46.04 -54.95
C ASP A 391 65.14 -44.77 -55.01
#